data_AF-A0A963HJT5-F1
#
_entry.id   AF-A0A963HJT5-F1
#
_cell.length_a   1.000
_cell.length_b   1.000
_cell.length_c   1.000
_cell.angle_alpha   90.00
_cell.angle_beta   90.00
_cell.angle_gamma   90.00
#
_symmetry.space_group_name_H-M   'P 1'
#
loop_
_entity.id
_entity.type
_entity.pdbx_description
1 polymer ?
#
loop_
_entity_poly.entity_id
_entity_poly.type
_entity_poly.pdbx_seq_one_letter_code
_entity_poly.pdbx_strand_id
1 'polypeptide(L)'
;NPASNITADISDVSALTISDYRFSFDGTNYTLTRLSDNQLVSTAAAPTAGSPLIMDGLRISSATINANERFLIQPTINGAKNIAVNISDTAKIAAAAPVRTEAALSNTSNATISQGSINPLPLDPNLQQPVTITFHSPYDGQFDVTGTGSALPANNQVYTEGADISFNGWTIQINGQPAAGDVFTIEPNHNGSADNRNALLLAGLQTQNSMAGGTASFQEAYGQMVSLIGNKTRELEVTSKAQNNLVTQTERSLQAVSGVNLDEEAANLLRFQHAFQASSKVIEISSSLFESILRIG
;
A
#
# COMPACT_ATOMS: atom_id res chain seq x y z
N ASN A 1 14.93 15.61 18.63
CA ASN A 1 15.70 15.16 19.81
C ASN A 1 16.61 14.03 19.34
N PRO A 2 17.94 14.17 19.30
CA PRO A 2 18.79 13.23 18.56
C PRO A 2 18.94 11.84 19.22
N ALA A 3 18.30 11.59 20.37
CA ALA A 3 18.40 10.31 21.09
C ALA A 3 17.38 9.24 20.63
N SER A 4 16.23 9.65 20.09
CA SER A 4 15.18 8.70 19.70
C SER A 4 15.29 8.35 18.22
N ASN A 5 15.38 7.06 17.93
CA ASN A 5 15.44 6.51 16.59
C ASN A 5 14.59 5.25 16.46
N ILE A 6 14.13 4.98 15.25
CA ILE A 6 13.50 3.72 14.89
C ILE A 6 14.07 3.24 13.56
N THR A 7 14.13 1.92 13.39
CA THR A 7 14.40 1.29 12.09
C THR A 7 13.12 0.60 11.64
N ALA A 8 12.62 1.06 10.49
CA ALA A 8 11.44 0.51 9.85
C ALA A 8 11.78 0.10 8.42
N ASP A 9 11.29 -1.06 8.00
CA ASP A 9 11.46 -1.60 6.66
C ASP A 9 10.18 -2.32 6.20
N ILE A 10 10.05 -2.52 4.89
CA ILE A 10 8.95 -3.27 4.32
C ILE A 10 9.39 -4.73 4.22
N SER A 11 8.80 -5.60 5.03
CA SER A 11 9.05 -7.05 5.00
C SER A 11 8.21 -7.77 3.97
N ASP A 12 7.03 -7.25 3.64
CA ASP A 12 6.13 -7.83 2.63
C ASP A 12 5.36 -6.73 1.90
N VAL A 13 5.69 -6.53 0.62
CA VAL A 13 5.03 -5.53 -0.23
C VAL A 13 3.58 -5.88 -0.55
N SER A 14 3.22 -7.16 -0.52
CA SER A 14 1.87 -7.63 -0.87
C SER A 14 0.85 -7.40 0.25
N ALA A 15 1.33 -7.37 1.50
CA ALA A 15 0.55 -7.08 2.68
C ALA A 15 0.40 -5.57 2.97
N LEU A 16 1.18 -4.72 2.30
CA LEU A 16 1.12 -3.26 2.52
C LEU A 16 -0.26 -2.70 2.20
N THR A 17 -0.74 -1.85 3.10
CA THR A 17 -1.93 -1.02 2.88
C THR A 17 -1.55 0.37 2.37
N ILE A 18 -2.55 1.15 1.97
CA ILE A 18 -2.42 2.56 1.58
C ILE A 18 -2.35 3.52 2.79
N SER A 19 -2.29 3.00 4.02
CA SER A 19 -2.30 3.81 5.22
C SER A 19 -0.91 4.30 5.60
N ASP A 20 -0.88 5.45 6.26
CA ASP A 20 0.22 5.82 7.14
C ASP A 20 0.08 5.13 8.49
N TYR A 21 1.19 5.01 9.21
CA TYR A 21 1.24 4.36 10.52
C TYR A 21 1.85 5.28 11.55
N ARG A 22 1.39 5.16 12.79
CA ARG A 22 1.99 5.80 13.95
C ARG A 22 2.62 4.75 14.84
N PHE A 23 3.91 4.86 15.06
CA PHE A 23 4.62 4.08 16.07
C PHE A 23 4.80 4.93 17.32
N SER A 24 4.44 4.42 18.50
CA SER A 24 4.50 5.17 19.76
C SER A 24 4.92 4.29 20.92
N PHE A 25 5.48 4.91 21.96
CA PHE A 25 5.79 4.24 23.22
C PHE A 25 5.15 5.00 24.38
N ASP A 26 4.33 4.34 25.19
CA ASP A 26 3.61 4.99 26.32
C ASP A 26 4.40 4.95 27.65
N GLY A 27 5.61 4.38 27.63
CA GLY A 27 6.42 4.10 28.83
C GLY A 27 6.37 2.64 29.28
N THR A 28 5.40 1.86 28.77
CA THR A 28 5.23 0.43 29.04
C THR A 28 5.19 -0.39 27.75
N ASN A 29 4.42 0.05 26.75
CA ASN A 29 4.16 -0.68 25.51
C ASN A 29 4.58 0.13 24.29
N TYR A 30 5.15 -0.58 23.32
CA TYR A 30 5.36 -0.12 21.96
C TYR A 30 4.14 -0.46 21.15
N THR A 31 3.54 0.53 20.50
CA THR A 31 2.30 0.38 19.74
C THR A 31 2.50 0.88 18.33
N LEU A 32 2.16 0.05 17.34
CA LEU A 32 2.04 0.44 15.94
C LEU A 32 0.57 0.54 15.59
N THR A 33 0.13 1.70 15.13
CA THR A 33 -1.27 2.00 14.79
C THR A 33 -1.40 2.34 13.32
N ARG A 34 -2.28 1.67 12.59
CA ARG A 34 -2.71 2.06 11.24
C ARG A 34 -3.64 3.27 11.34
N LEU A 35 -3.30 4.37 10.66
CA LEU A 35 -4.03 5.63 10.81
C LEU A 35 -5.36 5.69 10.04
N SER A 36 -5.57 4.82 9.04
CA SER A 36 -6.82 4.79 8.27
C SER A 36 -8.03 4.31 9.10
N ASP A 37 -7.82 3.39 10.04
CA ASP A 37 -8.89 2.74 10.82
C ASP A 37 -8.59 2.59 12.32
N ASN A 38 -7.43 3.06 12.78
CA ASN A 38 -6.94 2.94 14.16
C ASN A 38 -6.72 1.50 14.66
N GLN A 39 -6.62 0.52 13.75
CA GLN A 39 -6.15 -0.82 14.12
C GLN A 39 -4.74 -0.75 14.67
N LEU A 40 -4.43 -1.56 15.68
CA LEU A 40 -3.13 -1.52 16.34
C LEU A 40 -2.62 -2.90 16.73
N VAL A 41 -1.29 -3.00 16.80
CA VAL A 41 -0.55 -4.09 17.41
C VAL A 41 0.39 -3.51 18.46
N SER A 42 0.57 -4.21 19.59
CA SER A 42 1.48 -3.75 20.65
C SER A 42 2.31 -4.87 21.26
N THR A 43 3.42 -4.47 21.88
CA THR A 43 4.32 -5.33 22.63
C THR A 43 4.91 -4.57 23.79
N ALA A 44 5.15 -5.24 24.93
CA ALA A 44 5.87 -4.66 26.05
C ALA A 44 7.39 -4.65 25.83
N ALA A 45 7.90 -5.59 25.03
CA ALA A 45 9.32 -5.69 24.73
C ALA A 45 9.70 -4.77 23.56
N ALA A 46 10.83 -4.07 23.67
CA ALA A 46 11.35 -3.25 22.57
C ALA A 46 11.55 -4.10 21.31
N PRO A 47 11.04 -3.66 20.14
CA PRO A 47 11.23 -4.38 18.88
C PRO A 47 12.72 -4.53 18.52
N THR A 48 13.11 -5.73 18.07
CA THR A 48 14.47 -6.04 17.62
C THR A 48 14.45 -6.79 16.29
N ALA A 49 15.60 -6.94 15.62
CA ALA A 49 15.69 -7.71 14.38
C ALA A 49 15.25 -9.18 14.54
N GLY A 50 15.50 -9.79 15.71
CA GLY A 50 15.09 -11.17 16.01
C GLY A 50 13.65 -11.30 16.54
N SER A 51 13.03 -10.20 16.97
CA SER A 51 11.64 -10.15 17.42
C SER A 51 11.04 -8.79 17.05
N PRO A 52 10.75 -8.57 15.76
CA PRO A 52 10.27 -7.29 15.28
C PRO A 52 8.77 -7.11 15.56
N LEU A 53 8.32 -5.86 15.61
CA LEU A 53 6.89 -5.56 15.58
C LEU A 53 6.46 -5.47 14.11
N ILE A 54 5.48 -6.27 13.68
CA ILE A 54 5.04 -6.33 12.30
C ILE A 54 3.54 -6.02 12.21
N MET A 55 3.16 -5.21 11.24
CA MET A 55 1.77 -4.98 10.84
C MET A 55 1.74 -4.74 9.34
N ASP A 56 0.88 -5.46 8.61
CA ASP A 56 0.64 -5.21 7.17
C ASP A 56 1.91 -5.16 6.31
N GLY A 57 2.87 -6.05 6.58
CA GLY A 57 4.16 -6.05 5.87
C GLY A 57 5.10 -4.89 6.21
N LEU A 58 4.71 -3.96 7.09
CA LEU A 58 5.61 -3.00 7.73
C LEU A 58 6.26 -3.65 8.95
N ARG A 59 7.58 -3.57 9.04
CA ARG A 59 8.38 -4.14 10.12
C ARG A 59 9.15 -3.07 10.87
N ILE A 60 9.03 -3.05 12.19
CA ILE A 60 9.88 -2.26 13.10
C ILE A 60 10.90 -3.20 13.73
N SER A 61 12.17 -3.02 13.36
CA SER A 61 13.28 -3.92 13.72
C SER A 61 14.24 -3.32 14.76
N SER A 62 14.06 -2.05 15.11
CA SER A 62 14.75 -1.38 16.22
C SER A 62 13.96 -0.16 16.66
N ALA A 63 13.91 0.10 17.96
CA ALA A 63 13.31 1.32 18.49
C ALA A 63 14.00 1.78 19.79
N THR A 64 14.62 2.95 19.75
CA THR A 64 15.03 3.73 20.92
C THR A 64 14.11 4.94 20.98
N ILE A 65 13.16 4.97 21.91
CA ILE A 65 12.11 6.00 21.95
C ILE A 65 11.72 6.29 23.41
N ASN A 66 11.49 7.55 23.75
CA ASN A 66 11.09 7.92 25.11
C ASN A 66 9.58 7.76 25.30
N ALA A 67 9.15 7.68 26.57
CA ALA A 67 7.73 7.61 26.89
C ALA A 67 6.96 8.83 26.34
N ASN A 68 5.77 8.55 25.80
CA ASN A 68 4.87 9.49 25.11
C ASN A 68 5.39 10.06 23.78
N GLU A 69 6.51 9.56 23.25
CA GLU A 69 6.95 9.90 21.91
C GLU A 69 6.24 9.08 20.83
N ARG A 70 6.22 9.64 19.62
CA ARG A 70 5.59 9.04 18.45
C ARG A 70 6.34 9.38 17.17
N PHE A 71 6.40 8.40 16.28
CA PHE A 71 6.92 8.52 14.92
C PHE A 71 5.79 8.30 13.92
N LEU A 72 5.70 9.17 12.92
CA LEU A 72 4.87 8.95 11.75
C LEU A 72 5.70 8.17 10.72
N ILE A 73 5.13 7.08 10.22
CA ILE A 73 5.72 6.22 9.21
C ILE A 73 4.80 6.27 8.00
N GLN A 74 5.35 6.65 6.85
CA GLN A 74 4.61 6.82 5.61
C GLN A 74 5.24 5.93 4.54
N PRO A 75 4.92 4.62 4.51
CA PRO A 75 5.68 3.64 3.72
C PRO A 75 5.69 3.94 2.21
N THR A 76 4.59 4.51 1.70
CA THR A 76 4.36 4.67 0.25
C THR A 76 4.49 6.12 -0.24
N ILE A 77 4.61 7.12 0.64
CA ILE A 77 4.55 8.55 0.24
C ILE A 77 5.62 8.95 -0.78
N ASN A 78 6.82 8.38 -0.66
CA ASN A 78 7.94 8.64 -1.56
C ASN A 78 8.16 7.51 -2.59
N GLY A 79 7.28 6.51 -2.63
CA GLY A 79 7.45 5.33 -3.48
C GLY A 79 7.63 5.73 -4.95
N ALA A 80 6.70 6.53 -5.48
CA ALA A 80 6.75 6.98 -6.88
C ALA A 80 7.95 7.90 -7.19
N LYS A 81 8.40 8.71 -6.23
CA LYS A 81 9.48 9.69 -6.42
C LYS A 81 10.80 9.02 -6.81
N ASN A 82 11.04 7.81 -6.30
CA ASN A 82 12.32 7.11 -6.45
C ASN A 82 12.26 5.97 -7.49
N ILE A 83 11.18 5.85 -8.25
CA ILE A 83 11.09 4.86 -9.33
C ILE A 83 12.06 5.24 -10.45
N ALA A 84 12.99 4.34 -10.76
CA ALA A 84 13.94 4.47 -11.85
C ALA A 84 14.28 3.10 -12.46
N VAL A 85 14.63 3.09 -13.74
CA VAL A 85 15.13 1.89 -14.42
C VAL A 85 16.60 1.70 -14.07
N ASN A 86 16.90 0.68 -13.27
CA ASN A 86 18.27 0.39 -12.83
C ASN A 86 19.04 -0.52 -13.81
N ILE A 87 18.33 -1.33 -14.59
CA ILE A 87 18.90 -2.21 -15.61
C ILE A 87 18.66 -1.56 -16.98
N SER A 88 19.67 -0.89 -17.52
CA SER A 88 19.64 -0.30 -18.87
C SER A 88 20.23 -1.22 -19.94
N ASP A 89 21.11 -2.14 -19.54
CA ASP A 89 21.69 -3.14 -20.41
C ASP A 89 20.76 -4.36 -20.50
N THR A 90 20.24 -4.63 -21.70
CA THR A 90 19.30 -5.72 -21.94
C THR A 90 19.92 -7.10 -21.70
N ALA A 91 21.24 -7.23 -21.81
CA ALA A 91 21.94 -8.48 -21.52
C ALA A 91 21.93 -8.83 -20.02
N LYS A 92 21.63 -7.86 -19.14
CA LYS A 92 21.50 -8.07 -17.69
C LYS A 92 20.08 -8.45 -17.26
N ILE A 93 19.14 -8.53 -18.19
CA ILE A 93 17.79 -9.02 -17.90
C ILE A 93 17.87 -10.54 -17.70
N ALA A 94 17.58 -11.00 -16.48
CA ALA A 94 17.54 -12.41 -16.14
C ALA A 94 16.28 -13.07 -16.72
N ALA A 95 16.27 -13.39 -18.01
CA ALA A 95 15.12 -13.96 -18.70
C ALA A 95 14.95 -15.48 -18.50
N ALA A 96 16.05 -16.19 -18.28
CA ALA A 96 16.09 -17.64 -18.13
C ALA A 96 15.97 -18.08 -16.66
N ALA A 97 15.51 -19.31 -16.42
CA ALA A 97 15.60 -19.91 -15.10
C ALA A 97 17.07 -20.28 -14.75
N PRO A 98 17.46 -20.30 -13.47
CA PRO A 98 18.85 -20.50 -13.07
C PRO A 98 19.38 -21.93 -13.26
N VAL A 99 18.48 -22.92 -13.38
CA VAL A 99 18.78 -24.33 -13.63
C VAL A 99 17.96 -24.86 -14.80
N ARG A 100 18.47 -25.91 -15.43
CA ARG A 100 17.75 -26.69 -16.45
C ARG A 100 17.77 -28.17 -16.09
N THR A 101 16.78 -28.89 -16.57
CA THR A 101 16.60 -30.33 -16.33
C THR A 101 16.80 -31.09 -17.63
N GLU A 102 17.52 -32.20 -17.58
CA GLU A 102 17.76 -33.04 -18.76
C GLU A 102 17.56 -34.53 -18.42
N ALA A 103 16.93 -35.26 -19.33
CA ALA A 103 16.91 -36.71 -19.31
C ALA A 103 18.09 -37.24 -20.13
N ALA A 104 18.85 -38.19 -19.59
CA ALA A 104 19.98 -38.75 -20.32
C ALA A 104 19.52 -39.48 -21.58
N LEU A 105 20.26 -39.32 -22.69
CA LEU A 105 19.95 -39.99 -23.96
C LEU A 105 20.06 -41.53 -23.89
N SER A 106 20.74 -42.04 -22.87
CA SER A 106 20.86 -43.46 -22.56
C SER A 106 19.63 -44.03 -21.87
N ASN A 107 18.68 -43.20 -21.43
CA ASN A 107 17.46 -43.66 -20.79
C ASN A 107 16.68 -44.56 -21.75
N THR A 108 16.14 -45.64 -21.21
CA THR A 108 15.42 -46.66 -22.01
C THR A 108 13.91 -46.58 -21.84
N SER A 109 13.43 -45.77 -20.90
CA SER A 109 12.01 -45.45 -20.74
C SER A 109 11.58 -44.21 -21.54
N ASN A 110 10.27 -43.95 -21.51
CA ASN A 110 9.67 -42.71 -21.98
C ASN A 110 9.38 -41.71 -20.83
N ALA A 111 9.96 -41.92 -19.64
CA ALA A 111 9.74 -41.02 -18.52
C ALA A 111 10.32 -39.62 -18.82
N THR A 112 9.60 -38.59 -18.40
CA THR A 112 9.92 -37.19 -18.68
C THR A 112 10.11 -36.42 -17.38
N ILE A 113 11.09 -35.51 -17.37
CA ILE A 113 11.32 -34.58 -16.27
C ILE A 113 10.72 -33.21 -16.60
N SER A 114 9.99 -32.62 -15.66
CA SER A 114 9.48 -31.26 -15.80
C SER A 114 10.64 -30.25 -15.76
N GLN A 115 10.45 -29.07 -16.35
CA GLN A 115 11.48 -28.02 -16.36
C GLN A 115 11.84 -27.50 -14.95
N GLY A 116 11.01 -27.81 -13.95
CA GLY A 116 11.17 -27.40 -12.57
C GLY A 116 10.69 -25.98 -12.28
N SER A 117 10.30 -25.76 -11.03
CA SER A 117 10.06 -24.45 -10.43
C SER A 117 11.15 -24.15 -9.40
N ILE A 118 11.41 -22.87 -9.18
CA ILE A 118 12.32 -22.42 -8.11
C ILE A 118 11.47 -22.03 -6.91
N ASN A 119 11.84 -22.52 -5.74
CA ASN A 119 11.18 -22.21 -4.48
C ASN A 119 11.37 -20.72 -4.13
N PRO A 120 10.43 -20.13 -3.36
CA PRO A 120 10.50 -18.72 -2.98
C PRO A 120 11.70 -18.41 -2.08
N LEU A 121 11.99 -17.11 -1.93
CA LEU A 121 13.11 -16.60 -1.15
C LEU A 121 13.05 -17.03 0.34
N PRO A 122 14.21 -17.21 1.00
CA PRO A 122 15.56 -17.02 0.48
C PRO A 122 16.00 -18.13 -0.49
N LEU A 123 16.80 -17.78 -1.51
CA LEU A 123 17.36 -18.78 -2.42
C LEU A 123 18.31 -19.71 -1.67
N ASP A 124 18.26 -20.99 -2.01
CA ASP A 124 19.23 -21.97 -1.52
C ASP A 124 20.64 -21.63 -2.07
N PRO A 125 21.69 -21.57 -1.23
CA PRO A 125 23.06 -21.33 -1.67
C PRO A 125 23.57 -22.35 -2.71
N ASN A 126 23.02 -23.56 -2.73
CA ASN A 126 23.38 -24.64 -3.64
C ASN A 126 22.45 -24.73 -4.85
N LEU A 127 21.60 -23.72 -5.11
CA LEU A 127 20.61 -23.73 -6.19
C LEU A 127 21.18 -24.14 -7.56
N GLN A 128 22.39 -23.72 -7.86
CA GLN A 128 23.07 -24.00 -9.13
C GLN A 128 24.06 -25.16 -9.07
N GLN A 129 24.16 -25.87 -7.93
CA GLN A 129 24.99 -27.06 -7.84
C GLN A 129 24.34 -28.21 -8.62
N PRO A 130 25.09 -28.91 -9.49
CA PRO A 130 24.55 -30.04 -10.23
C PRO A 130 24.01 -31.13 -9.31
N VAL A 131 22.87 -31.70 -9.70
CA VAL A 131 22.23 -32.83 -9.03
C VAL A 131 21.87 -33.88 -10.07
N THR A 132 22.08 -35.15 -9.73
CA THR A 132 21.78 -36.29 -10.58
C THR A 132 20.86 -37.26 -9.85
N ILE A 133 19.74 -37.56 -10.49
CA ILE A 133 18.78 -38.58 -10.07
C ILE A 133 19.07 -39.82 -10.90
N THR A 134 19.26 -40.97 -10.25
CA THR A 134 19.53 -42.25 -10.91
C THR A 134 18.59 -43.31 -10.38
N PHE A 135 17.79 -43.89 -11.26
CA PHE A 135 16.92 -45.01 -10.93
C PHE A 135 17.74 -46.28 -10.77
N HIS A 136 17.42 -47.09 -9.75
CA HIS A 136 18.18 -48.28 -9.44
C HIS A 136 18.22 -49.28 -10.60
N SER A 137 19.30 -50.06 -10.65
CA SER A 137 19.45 -51.17 -11.58
C SER A 137 19.84 -52.43 -10.82
N PRO A 138 18.94 -53.44 -10.69
CA PRO A 138 17.60 -53.54 -11.29
C PRO A 138 16.59 -52.51 -10.74
N TYR A 139 15.58 -52.18 -11.53
CA TYR A 139 14.52 -51.26 -11.11
C TYR A 139 13.65 -51.89 -10.02
N ASP A 140 13.54 -51.20 -8.89
CA ASP A 140 12.79 -51.60 -7.70
C ASP A 140 11.76 -50.55 -7.26
N GLY A 141 11.52 -49.54 -8.10
CA GLY A 141 10.65 -48.40 -7.77
C GLY A 141 11.35 -47.33 -6.91
N GLN A 142 12.68 -47.36 -6.80
CA GLN A 142 13.46 -46.37 -6.08
C GLN A 142 14.51 -45.69 -6.96
N PHE A 143 14.99 -44.55 -6.48
CA PHE A 143 16.06 -43.77 -7.08
C PHE A 143 17.00 -43.21 -6.01
N ASP A 144 18.24 -42.96 -6.42
CA ASP A 144 19.22 -42.23 -5.65
C ASP A 144 19.36 -40.80 -6.20
N VAL A 145 19.61 -39.85 -5.31
CA VAL A 145 19.91 -38.46 -5.65
C VAL A 145 21.32 -38.13 -5.17
N THR A 146 22.18 -37.80 -6.12
CA THR A 146 23.57 -37.44 -5.87
C THR A 146 23.82 -35.99 -6.24
N GLY A 147 24.66 -35.30 -5.46
CA GLY A 147 24.94 -33.88 -5.66
C GLY A 147 25.44 -33.22 -4.39
N THR A 148 25.63 -31.90 -4.44
CA THR A 148 25.99 -31.08 -3.26
C THR A 148 24.76 -30.32 -2.78
N GLY A 149 24.46 -30.37 -1.49
CA GLY A 149 23.31 -29.69 -0.93
C GLY A 149 22.90 -30.22 0.44
N SER A 150 21.96 -29.52 1.07
CA SER A 150 21.32 -30.04 2.28
C SER A 150 20.54 -31.32 1.94
N ALA A 151 20.68 -32.35 2.78
CA ALA A 151 20.06 -33.67 2.58
C ALA A 151 20.52 -34.45 1.32
N LEU A 152 21.65 -34.07 0.70
CA LEU A 152 22.29 -34.83 -0.38
C LEU A 152 23.61 -35.48 0.10
N PRO A 153 23.95 -36.71 -0.35
CA PRO A 153 23.13 -37.57 -1.23
C PRO A 153 21.92 -38.15 -0.49
N ALA A 154 20.82 -38.34 -1.23
CA ALA A 154 19.59 -38.95 -0.73
C ALA A 154 19.38 -40.30 -1.46
N ASN A 155 19.63 -41.40 -0.76
CA ASN A 155 19.58 -42.73 -1.36
C ASN A 155 18.23 -43.43 -1.10
N ASN A 156 17.88 -44.41 -1.94
CA ASN A 156 16.69 -45.26 -1.82
C ASN A 156 15.37 -44.47 -1.69
N GLN A 157 15.27 -43.36 -2.41
CA GLN A 157 14.04 -42.55 -2.44
C GLN A 157 12.95 -43.30 -3.21
N VAL A 158 11.75 -43.37 -2.65
CA VAL A 158 10.62 -44.04 -3.31
C VAL A 158 10.12 -43.18 -4.46
N TYR A 159 10.03 -43.78 -5.65
CA TYR A 159 9.43 -43.13 -6.79
C TYR A 159 7.90 -43.18 -6.72
N THR A 160 7.30 -42.00 -6.78
CA THR A 160 5.87 -41.83 -7.04
C THR A 160 5.73 -40.95 -8.28
N GLU A 161 4.98 -41.41 -9.27
CA GLU A 161 4.77 -40.66 -10.52
C GLU A 161 4.17 -39.27 -10.23
N GLY A 162 4.77 -38.23 -10.81
CA GLY A 162 4.29 -36.86 -10.67
C GLY A 162 4.44 -36.27 -9.26
N ALA A 163 5.05 -36.98 -8.32
CA ALA A 163 5.35 -36.43 -7.01
C ALA A 163 6.47 -35.40 -7.08
N ASP A 164 6.40 -34.42 -6.18
CA ASP A 164 7.42 -33.39 -6.05
C ASP A 164 8.73 -33.99 -5.55
N ILE A 165 9.80 -33.71 -6.28
CA ILE A 165 11.18 -33.99 -5.89
C ILE A 165 11.85 -32.63 -5.71
N SER A 166 12.24 -32.32 -4.48
CA SER A 166 12.75 -30.98 -4.11
C SER A 166 14.11 -31.07 -3.45
N PHE A 167 15.11 -30.44 -4.06
CA PHE A 167 16.46 -30.27 -3.51
C PHE A 167 17.00 -28.90 -3.92
N ASN A 168 17.95 -28.36 -3.15
CA ASN A 168 18.66 -27.11 -3.48
C ASN A 168 17.72 -25.96 -3.88
N GLY A 169 16.54 -25.85 -3.27
CA GLY A 169 15.59 -24.77 -3.56
C GLY A 169 14.89 -24.84 -4.92
N TRP A 170 14.98 -25.93 -5.67
CA TRP A 170 14.11 -26.20 -6.81
C TRP A 170 13.17 -27.37 -6.52
N THR A 171 12.08 -27.45 -7.29
CA THR A 171 11.13 -28.56 -7.27
C THR A 171 10.88 -29.02 -8.70
N ILE A 172 11.02 -30.31 -8.96
CA ILE A 172 10.77 -30.96 -10.26
C ILE A 172 9.81 -32.12 -10.07
N GLN A 173 9.24 -32.59 -11.17
CA GLN A 173 8.42 -33.81 -11.21
C GLN A 173 8.90 -34.69 -12.34
N ILE A 174 8.93 -36.01 -12.12
CA ILE A 174 9.18 -37.01 -13.16
C ILE A 174 7.87 -37.76 -13.40
N ASN A 175 7.39 -37.73 -14.65
CA ASN A 175 6.17 -38.39 -15.08
C ASN A 175 6.48 -39.60 -15.96
N GLY A 176 5.61 -40.60 -15.97
CA GLY A 176 5.80 -41.87 -16.66
C GLY A 176 6.42 -42.94 -15.77
N GLN A 177 6.94 -44.00 -16.40
CA GLN A 177 7.51 -45.15 -15.71
C GLN A 177 9.01 -45.30 -16.03
N PRO A 178 9.90 -44.82 -15.16
CA PRO A 178 11.34 -44.97 -15.33
C PRO A 178 11.77 -46.44 -15.42
N ALA A 179 12.83 -46.69 -16.18
CA ALA A 179 13.47 -47.99 -16.31
C ALA A 179 14.74 -48.06 -15.45
N ALA A 180 15.28 -49.28 -15.34
CA ALA A 180 16.48 -49.54 -14.58
C ALA A 180 17.68 -48.74 -15.12
N GLY A 181 18.34 -47.95 -14.27
CA GLY A 181 19.50 -47.14 -14.66
C GLY A 181 19.17 -45.87 -15.44
N ASP A 182 17.90 -45.47 -15.54
CA ASP A 182 17.54 -44.17 -16.10
C ASP A 182 18.12 -43.03 -15.24
N VAL A 183 18.61 -41.98 -15.90
CA VAL A 183 19.27 -40.84 -15.28
C VAL A 183 18.58 -39.54 -15.69
N PHE A 184 18.32 -38.69 -14.70
CA PHE A 184 17.88 -37.31 -14.90
C PHE A 184 18.82 -36.37 -14.18
N THR A 185 19.14 -35.24 -14.80
CA THR A 185 20.10 -34.27 -14.28
C THR A 185 19.46 -32.91 -14.13
N ILE A 186 19.91 -32.18 -13.12
CA ILE A 186 19.60 -30.79 -12.88
C ILE A 186 20.94 -30.07 -12.88
N GLU A 187 21.11 -29.15 -13.81
CA GLU A 187 22.38 -28.44 -14.02
C GLU A 187 22.17 -26.92 -14.06
N PRO A 188 23.20 -26.13 -13.73
CA PRO A 188 23.17 -24.70 -13.96
C PRO A 188 22.88 -24.37 -15.44
N ASN A 189 21.93 -23.46 -15.65
CA ASN A 189 21.53 -23.04 -16.98
C ASN A 189 22.51 -22.01 -17.56
N HIS A 190 23.71 -22.47 -17.93
CA HIS A 190 24.74 -21.62 -18.51
C HIS A 190 24.24 -20.93 -19.80
N ASN A 191 24.40 -19.61 -19.88
CA ASN A 191 24.01 -18.73 -20.99
C ASN A 191 22.50 -18.62 -21.28
N GLY A 192 21.63 -19.39 -20.63
CA GLY A 192 20.17 -19.26 -20.73
C GLY A 192 19.62 -19.30 -22.16
N SER A 193 20.32 -19.96 -23.09
CA SER A 193 19.99 -19.91 -24.51
C SER A 193 18.60 -20.49 -24.77
N ALA A 194 17.75 -19.72 -25.45
CA ALA A 194 16.36 -20.07 -25.76
C ALA A 194 15.46 -20.36 -24.54
N ASP A 195 15.86 -19.96 -23.34
CA ASP A 195 15.05 -20.07 -22.12
C ASP A 195 14.50 -18.69 -21.73
N ASN A 196 13.17 -18.58 -21.72
CA ASN A 196 12.44 -17.36 -21.35
C ASN A 196 11.52 -17.58 -20.15
N ARG A 197 11.73 -18.63 -19.34
CA ARG A 197 10.84 -18.98 -18.24
C ARG A 197 10.69 -17.85 -17.21
N ASN A 198 11.80 -17.23 -16.80
CA ASN A 198 11.73 -16.12 -15.84
C ASN A 198 11.12 -14.86 -16.47
N ALA A 199 11.34 -14.62 -17.77
CA ALA A 199 10.66 -13.54 -18.49
C ALA A 199 9.13 -13.76 -18.57
N LEU A 200 8.69 -15.02 -18.73
CA LEU A 200 7.27 -15.37 -18.68
C LEU A 200 6.67 -15.15 -17.28
N LEU A 201 7.42 -15.50 -16.22
CA LEU A 201 7.01 -15.21 -14.84
C LEU A 201 6.91 -13.69 -14.58
N LEU A 202 7.89 -12.92 -15.07
CA LEU A 202 7.86 -11.45 -15.01
C LEU A 202 6.65 -10.87 -15.74
N ALA A 203 6.30 -11.39 -16.92
CA ALA A 203 5.09 -11.00 -17.63
C ALA A 203 3.82 -11.37 -16.85
N GLY A 204 3.81 -12.53 -16.19
CA GLY A 204 2.73 -12.99 -15.33
C GLY A 204 2.43 -12.08 -14.13
N LEU A 205 3.41 -11.31 -13.65
CA LEU A 205 3.19 -10.32 -12.58
C LEU A 205 2.12 -9.29 -12.95
N GLN A 206 1.90 -9.04 -14.24
CA GLN A 206 0.89 -8.09 -14.72
C GLN A 206 -0.53 -8.47 -14.25
N THR A 207 -0.84 -9.75 -14.16
CA THR A 207 -2.17 -10.26 -13.78
C THR A 207 -2.18 -10.92 -12.40
N GLN A 208 -1.02 -11.05 -11.76
CA GLN A 208 -0.93 -11.64 -10.43
C GLN A 208 -1.49 -10.69 -9.37
N ASN A 209 -2.34 -11.22 -8.49
CA ASN A 209 -2.85 -10.50 -7.33
C ASN A 209 -1.75 -10.36 -6.28
N SER A 210 -1.03 -9.24 -6.34
CA SER A 210 0.09 -8.93 -5.45
C SER A 210 -0.13 -7.64 -4.66
N MET A 211 -1.24 -6.94 -4.89
CA MET A 211 -1.61 -5.70 -4.22
C MET A 211 -2.79 -5.93 -3.27
N ALA A 212 -2.98 -5.00 -2.32
CA ALA A 212 -4.12 -4.98 -1.41
C ALA A 212 -4.32 -6.31 -0.65
N GLY A 213 -3.26 -6.83 -0.04
CA GLY A 213 -3.31 -8.12 0.68
C GLY A 213 -3.46 -9.33 -0.25
N GLY A 214 -2.95 -9.23 -1.47
CA GLY A 214 -3.03 -10.31 -2.47
C GLY A 214 -4.39 -10.47 -3.14
N THR A 215 -5.19 -9.40 -3.21
CA THR A 215 -6.55 -9.43 -3.78
C THR A 215 -6.68 -8.68 -5.11
N ALA A 216 -5.69 -7.91 -5.50
CA ALA A 216 -5.72 -7.09 -6.71
C ALA A 216 -4.38 -7.15 -7.48
N SER A 217 -4.46 -7.08 -8.80
CA SER A 217 -3.34 -6.77 -9.70
C SER A 217 -2.96 -5.29 -9.64
N PHE A 218 -1.86 -4.92 -10.32
CA PHE A 218 -1.42 -3.52 -10.38
C PHE A 218 -2.47 -2.60 -11.02
N GLN A 219 -3.11 -3.04 -12.10
CA GLN A 219 -4.13 -2.29 -12.82
C GLN A 219 -5.41 -2.12 -11.99
N GLU A 220 -5.83 -3.17 -11.29
CA GLU A 220 -7.00 -3.12 -10.42
C GLU A 220 -6.76 -2.19 -9.22
N ALA A 221 -5.60 -2.29 -8.57
CA ALA A 221 -5.23 -1.40 -7.47
C ALA A 221 -5.21 0.08 -7.93
N TYR A 222 -4.64 0.35 -9.10
CA TYR A 222 -4.67 1.70 -9.69
C TYR A 222 -6.10 2.17 -9.99
N GLY A 223 -6.94 1.30 -10.57
CA GLY A 223 -8.35 1.60 -10.84
C GLY A 223 -9.16 1.90 -9.58
N GLN A 224 -8.93 1.15 -8.50
CA GLN A 224 -9.54 1.39 -7.19
C GLN A 224 -9.14 2.75 -6.61
N MET A 225 -7.86 3.14 -6.73
CA MET A 225 -7.38 4.46 -6.30
C MET A 225 -8.06 5.60 -7.07
N VAL A 226 -8.15 5.50 -8.40
CA VAL A 226 -8.84 6.49 -9.23
C VAL A 226 -10.32 6.59 -8.87
N SER A 227 -10.98 5.45 -8.66
CA SER A 227 -12.37 5.38 -8.22
C SER A 227 -12.58 6.05 -6.87
N LEU A 228 -11.71 5.78 -5.88
CA LEU A 228 -11.76 6.39 -4.56
C LEU A 228 -11.69 7.93 -4.64
N ILE A 229 -10.75 8.46 -5.41
CA ILE A 229 -10.59 9.90 -5.61
C ILE A 229 -11.83 10.48 -6.29
N GLY A 230 -12.32 9.85 -7.37
CA GLY A 230 -13.51 10.30 -8.09
C GLY A 230 -14.75 10.36 -7.20
N ASN A 231 -14.98 9.31 -6.40
CA ASN A 231 -16.09 9.25 -5.46
C ASN A 231 -15.94 10.31 -4.36
N LYS A 232 -14.74 10.48 -3.77
CA LYS A 232 -14.53 11.46 -2.71
C LYS A 232 -14.68 12.90 -3.20
N THR A 233 -14.19 13.20 -4.40
CA THR A 233 -14.39 14.51 -5.04
C THR A 233 -15.87 14.79 -5.26
N ARG A 234 -16.64 13.82 -5.75
CA ARG A 234 -18.07 13.98 -5.96
C ARG A 234 -18.83 14.21 -4.65
N GLU A 235 -18.50 13.46 -3.60
CA GLU A 235 -19.06 13.64 -2.26
C GLU A 235 -18.80 15.05 -1.72
N LEU A 236 -17.55 15.54 -1.84
CA LEU A 236 -17.15 16.87 -1.39
C LEU A 236 -17.79 17.99 -2.22
N GLU A 237 -17.96 17.80 -3.53
CA GLU A 237 -18.65 18.77 -4.39
C GLU A 237 -20.11 18.94 -3.97
N VAL A 238 -20.83 17.83 -3.75
CA VAL A 238 -22.23 17.84 -3.30
C VAL A 238 -22.33 18.52 -1.93
N THR A 239 -21.44 18.16 -1.00
CA THR A 239 -21.39 18.74 0.35
C THR A 239 -21.09 20.23 0.32
N SER A 240 -20.11 20.64 -0.49
CA SER A 240 -19.73 22.05 -0.67
C SER A 240 -20.89 22.87 -1.23
N LYS A 241 -21.60 22.34 -2.24
CA LYS A 241 -22.78 23.01 -2.82
C LYS A 241 -23.92 23.14 -1.82
N ALA A 242 -24.18 22.10 -1.02
CA ALA A 242 -25.19 22.16 0.04
C ALA A 242 -24.82 23.22 1.11
N GLN A 243 -23.56 23.24 1.54
CA GLN A 243 -23.08 24.22 2.50
C GLN A 243 -23.14 25.66 1.97
N ASN A 244 -22.81 25.86 0.68
CA ASN A 244 -22.91 27.17 0.04
C ASN A 244 -24.36 27.67 0.00
N ASN A 245 -25.31 26.81 -0.37
CA ASN A 245 -26.73 27.15 -0.33
C ASN A 245 -27.21 27.51 1.08
N LEU A 246 -26.74 26.78 2.11
CA LEU A 246 -27.04 27.08 3.50
C LEU A 246 -26.52 28.47 3.90
N VAL A 247 -25.26 28.79 3.56
CA VAL A 247 -24.68 30.12 3.81
C VAL A 247 -25.50 31.20 3.12
N THR A 248 -25.82 31.05 1.84
CA THR A 248 -26.66 32.03 1.11
C THR A 248 -28.04 32.21 1.75
N GLN A 249 -28.65 31.13 2.24
CA GLN A 249 -29.95 31.22 2.93
C GLN A 249 -29.82 31.95 4.28
N THR A 250 -28.76 31.67 5.04
CA THR A 250 -28.48 32.37 6.31
C THR A 250 -28.20 33.85 6.09
N GLU A 251 -27.45 34.21 5.05
CA GLU A 251 -27.21 35.62 4.66
C GLU A 251 -28.51 36.34 4.31
N ARG A 252 -29.39 35.72 3.53
CA ARG A 252 -30.72 36.28 3.22
C ARG A 252 -31.56 36.45 4.48
N SER A 253 -31.54 35.48 5.39
CA SER A 253 -32.26 35.58 6.66
C SER A 253 -31.71 36.69 7.54
N LEU A 254 -30.39 36.86 7.59
CA LEU A 254 -29.74 37.95 8.31
C LEU A 254 -30.13 39.31 7.70
N GLN A 255 -30.07 39.44 6.37
CA GLN A 255 -30.49 40.65 5.65
C GLN A 255 -31.97 40.97 5.87
N ALA A 256 -32.84 39.95 6.04
CA ALA A 256 -34.25 40.18 6.32
C ALA A 256 -34.51 40.73 7.74
N VAL A 257 -33.66 40.40 8.71
CA VAL A 257 -33.81 40.85 10.12
C VAL A 257 -32.98 42.11 10.41
N SER A 258 -31.78 42.22 9.84
CA SER A 258 -30.83 43.32 10.03
C SER A 258 -30.86 44.34 8.89
N GLY A 259 -31.69 44.11 7.87
CA GLY A 259 -31.85 45.02 6.75
C GLY A 259 -32.60 46.27 7.18
N VAL A 260 -31.97 47.43 7.00
CA VAL A 260 -32.62 48.73 7.16
C VAL A 260 -33.60 48.91 6.01
N ASN A 261 -34.89 49.06 6.32
CA ASN A 261 -35.89 49.39 5.31
C ASN A 261 -35.77 50.87 4.95
N LEU A 262 -35.14 51.17 3.81
CA LEU A 262 -34.90 52.55 3.36
C LEU A 262 -36.19 53.35 3.20
N ASP A 263 -37.33 52.71 2.91
CA ASP A 263 -38.62 53.39 2.81
C ASP A 263 -39.16 53.77 4.20
N GLU A 264 -38.91 52.94 5.22
CA GLU A 264 -39.28 53.23 6.61
C GLU A 264 -38.36 54.29 7.23
N GLU A 265 -37.05 54.23 6.96
CA GLU A 265 -36.11 55.30 7.31
C GLU A 265 -36.45 56.61 6.59
N ALA A 266 -36.83 56.58 5.30
CA ALA A 266 -37.25 57.76 4.56
C ALA A 266 -38.56 58.36 5.11
N ALA A 267 -39.54 57.51 5.46
CA ALA A 267 -40.78 57.95 6.09
C ALA A 267 -40.51 58.55 7.49
N ASN A 268 -39.65 57.93 8.29
CA ASN A 268 -39.22 58.45 9.58
C ASN A 268 -38.45 59.77 9.44
N LEU A 269 -37.57 59.88 8.43
CA LEU A 269 -36.81 61.08 8.12
C LEU A 269 -37.74 62.23 7.69
N LEU A 270 -38.72 61.98 6.81
CA LEU A 270 -39.75 62.95 6.46
C LEU A 270 -40.58 63.35 7.68
N ARG A 271 -40.96 62.38 8.53
CA ARG A 271 -41.68 62.64 9.78
C ARG A 271 -40.87 63.52 10.73
N PHE A 272 -39.56 63.27 10.88
CA PHE A 272 -38.66 64.09 11.69
C PHE A 272 -38.44 65.48 11.10
N GLN A 273 -38.36 65.60 9.77
CA GLN A 273 -38.29 66.88 9.08
C GLN A 273 -39.57 67.70 9.31
N HIS A 274 -40.75 67.09 9.17
CA HIS A 274 -42.03 67.75 9.45
C HIS A 274 -42.17 68.13 10.93
N ALA A 275 -41.78 67.25 11.85
CA ALA A 275 -41.79 67.55 13.28
C ALA A 275 -40.83 68.70 13.64
N PHE A 276 -39.65 68.77 13.01
CA PHE A 276 -38.69 69.86 13.20
C PHE A 276 -39.21 71.19 12.64
N GLN A 277 -39.80 71.17 11.44
CA GLN A 277 -40.45 72.36 10.85
C GLN A 277 -41.63 72.84 11.70
N ALA A 278 -42.49 71.93 12.17
CA ALA A 278 -43.60 72.25 13.06
C ALA A 278 -43.09 72.84 14.39
N SER A 279 -42.07 72.24 15.01
CA SER A 279 -41.46 72.75 16.24
C SER A 279 -40.84 74.14 16.03
N SER A 280 -40.21 74.37 14.87
CA SER A 280 -39.65 75.68 14.51
C SER A 280 -40.75 76.73 14.34
N LYS A 281 -41.89 76.37 13.72
CA LYS A 281 -43.04 77.26 13.58
C LYS A 281 -43.72 77.56 14.91
N VAL A 282 -43.81 76.57 15.81
CA VAL A 282 -44.30 76.78 17.18
C VAL A 282 -43.40 77.76 17.92
N ILE A 283 -42.07 77.62 17.84
CA ILE A 283 -41.11 78.57 18.43
C ILE A 283 -41.29 79.97 17.84
N GLU A 284 -41.46 80.10 16.53
CA GLU A 284 -41.68 81.38 15.84
C GLU A 284 -42.99 82.05 16.28
N ILE A 285 -44.08 81.28 16.39
CA ILE A 285 -45.38 81.76 16.89
C ILE A 285 -45.28 82.14 18.37
N SER A 286 -44.63 81.33 19.20
CA SER A 286 -44.39 81.64 20.61
C SER A 286 -43.55 82.91 20.78
N SER A 287 -42.52 83.11 19.97
CA SER A 287 -41.72 84.35 19.95
C SER A 287 -42.57 85.54 19.52
N SER A 288 -43.41 85.39 18.49
CA SER A 288 -44.30 86.45 18.01
C SER A 288 -45.39 86.83 19.03
N LEU A 289 -45.94 85.85 19.74
CA LEU A 289 -46.87 86.08 20.86
C LEU A 289 -46.17 86.75 22.03
N PHE A 290 -44.95 86.33 22.36
CA PHE A 290 -44.15 86.95 23.42
C PHE A 290 -43.83 88.42 23.10
N GLU A 291 -43.38 88.71 21.88
CA GLU A 291 -43.15 90.08 21.36
C GLU A 291 -44.44 90.91 21.38
N SER A 292 -45.58 90.31 21.02
CA SER A 292 -46.88 91.00 21.02
C SER A 292 -47.38 91.31 22.44
N ILE A 293 -47.15 90.42 23.41
CA ILE A 293 -47.44 90.69 24.83
C ILE A 293 -46.52 91.79 25.36
N LEU A 294 -45.23 91.75 25.04
CA LEU A 294 -44.25 92.78 25.40
C LEU A 294 -44.56 94.16 24.81
N ARG A 295 -45.29 94.23 23.69
CA ARG A 295 -45.70 95.48 23.03
C ARG A 295 -47.04 96.03 23.54
N ILE A 296 -47.80 95.24 24.29
CA ILE A 296 -49.13 95.63 24.83
C ILE A 296 -49.03 95.97 26.34
N GLY A 297 -47.97 95.55 27.03
CA GLY A 297 -47.58 96.04 28.36
C GLY A 297 -46.64 97.25 28.27
#